data_AF-A0A143YLY2-F1
#
_entry.id   AF-A0A143YLY2-F1
#
_cell.length_a   1.000
_cell.length_b   1.000
_cell.length_c   1.000
_cell.angle_alpha   90.00
_cell.angle_beta   90.00
_cell.angle_gamma   90.00
#
_symmetry.space_group_name_H-M   'P 1'
#
loop_
_entity.id
_entity.type
_entity.pdbx_description
1 polymer ?
#
loop_
_entity_poly.entity_id
_entity_poly.type
_entity_poly.pdbx_seq_one_letter_code
_entity_poly.pdbx_strand_id
1 'polypeptide(L)'
;MESLLFVFMLIYGVHLYQKKRYDSSGYKDASGHSFFDTANDPGKKGEYLIYTSLERLDGQHKLLTNVYLPKGDGTTAEIDLIMISETGIYVFESKNYSGWIFGDENTKFWTQSFQSGKKFRFYNPIWQNKKHISILQNHLGLGSEVFRSYIIFSERCELKKMFVRSPEVKVMNRNMLSREIEHDLNSLAIRLSILEINQIHNELSRYALADAATKQAHIDAMKWRN
;
A
#
# COMPACT_ATOMS: atom_id res chain seq x y z
N MET A 1 30.21 31.01 -2.57
CA MET A 1 29.58 30.76 -3.88
C MET A 1 29.82 29.32 -4.32
N GLU A 2 31.06 28.83 -4.29
CA GLU A 2 31.41 27.44 -4.66
C GLU A 2 30.75 26.37 -3.77
N SER A 3 30.66 26.60 -2.46
CA SER A 3 29.97 25.69 -1.53
C SER A 3 28.48 25.54 -1.83
N LEU A 4 27.82 26.62 -2.29
CA LEU A 4 26.41 26.62 -2.64
C LEU A 4 26.18 25.87 -3.96
N LEU A 5 27.06 26.07 -4.95
CA LEU A 5 27.04 25.35 -6.23
C LEU A 5 27.20 23.84 -6.01
N PHE A 6 28.11 23.43 -5.12
CA PHE A 6 28.31 22.03 -4.78
C PHE A 6 27.06 21.39 -4.15
N VAL A 7 26.39 22.09 -3.24
CA VAL A 7 25.11 21.63 -2.67
C VAL A 7 24.03 21.50 -3.74
N PHE A 8 23.92 22.45 -4.67
CA PHE A 8 22.97 22.34 -5.79
C PHE A 8 23.28 21.15 -6.70
N MET A 9 24.54 20.90 -7.02
CA MET A 9 24.94 19.72 -7.81
C MET A 9 24.62 18.42 -7.09
N LEU A 10 24.81 18.33 -5.77
CA LEU A 10 24.42 17.17 -4.97
C LEU A 10 22.91 16.94 -5.00
N ILE A 11 22.12 17.98 -4.76
CA ILE A 11 20.64 17.90 -4.79
C ILE A 11 20.18 17.46 -6.19
N TYR A 12 20.75 18.05 -7.24
CA TYR A 12 20.44 17.68 -8.62
C TYR A 12 20.83 16.23 -8.93
N GLY A 13 22.00 15.78 -8.47
CA GLY A 13 22.44 14.39 -8.60
C GLY A 13 21.50 13.41 -7.89
N VAL A 14 21.05 13.72 -6.68
CA VAL A 14 20.06 12.93 -5.93
C VAL A 14 18.72 12.91 -6.67
N HIS A 15 18.31 14.03 -7.27
CA HIS A 15 17.10 14.10 -8.09
C HIS A 15 17.19 13.21 -9.32
N LEU A 16 18.28 13.29 -10.09
CA LEU A 16 18.53 12.43 -11.24
C LEU A 16 18.57 10.95 -10.86
N TYR A 17 19.21 10.61 -9.75
CA TYR A 17 19.26 9.23 -9.24
C TYR A 17 17.86 8.70 -8.88
N GLN A 18 17.06 9.50 -8.17
CA GLN A 18 15.67 9.13 -7.85
C GLN A 18 14.82 8.98 -9.11
N LYS A 19 14.95 9.90 -10.07
CA LYS A 19 14.24 9.81 -11.35
C LYS A 19 14.64 8.54 -12.11
N LYS A 20 15.93 8.23 -12.19
CA LYS A 20 16.42 7.01 -12.84
C LYS A 20 15.86 5.74 -12.18
N ARG A 21 15.83 5.68 -10.84
CA ARG A 21 15.22 4.56 -10.10
C ARG A 21 13.73 4.42 -10.33
N TYR A 22 13.03 5.55 -10.44
CA TYR A 22 11.62 5.57 -10.76
C TYR A 22 11.37 5.05 -12.18
N ASP A 23 12.10 5.59 -13.16
CA ASP A 23 11.97 5.20 -14.57
C ASP A 23 12.36 3.73 -14.82
N SER A 24 13.21 3.15 -13.97
CA SER A 24 13.61 1.74 -14.05
C SER A 24 12.67 0.77 -13.32
N SER A 25 11.65 1.27 -12.61
CA SER A 25 10.67 0.43 -11.91
C SER A 25 9.39 0.28 -12.74
N GLY A 26 8.64 -0.81 -12.53
CA GLY A 26 7.33 -1.01 -13.13
C GLY A 26 6.23 -0.10 -12.56
N TYR A 27 6.54 0.73 -11.56
CA TYR A 27 5.52 1.52 -10.85
C TYR A 27 4.81 2.54 -11.75
N LYS A 28 5.51 3.13 -12.72
CA LYS A 28 4.88 4.06 -13.67
C LYS A 28 3.77 3.36 -14.45
N ASP A 29 4.05 2.16 -14.95
CA ASP A 29 3.10 1.39 -15.74
C ASP A 29 1.97 0.82 -14.87
N ALA A 30 2.27 0.43 -13.63
CA ALA A 30 1.28 -0.09 -12.69
C ALA A 30 0.31 1.00 -12.17
N SER A 31 0.81 2.21 -11.88
CA SER A 31 0.04 3.28 -11.21
C SER A 31 -0.49 4.36 -12.16
N GLY A 32 0.15 4.54 -13.32
CA GLY A 32 -0.13 5.64 -14.25
C GLY A 32 0.31 7.01 -13.74
N HIS A 33 0.96 7.09 -12.58
CA HIS A 33 1.49 8.34 -12.05
C HIS A 33 2.76 8.73 -12.79
N SER A 34 3.09 10.04 -12.86
CA SER A 34 4.40 10.48 -13.30
C SER A 34 5.39 10.53 -12.13
N PHE A 35 6.69 10.64 -12.43
CA PHE A 35 7.72 10.87 -11.41
C PHE A 35 7.42 12.13 -10.59
N PHE A 36 7.01 13.22 -11.24
CA PHE A 36 6.76 14.50 -10.57
C PHE A 36 5.52 14.41 -9.65
N ASP A 37 4.46 13.75 -10.09
CA ASP A 37 3.27 13.51 -9.25
C ASP A 37 3.64 12.67 -8.03
N THR A 38 4.43 11.62 -8.24
CA THR A 38 4.88 10.71 -7.18
C THR A 38 5.81 11.42 -6.20
N ALA A 39 6.70 12.29 -6.67
CA ALA A 39 7.67 12.99 -5.83
C ALA A 39 7.03 14.07 -4.94
N ASN A 40 5.97 14.72 -5.43
CA ASN A 40 5.31 15.84 -4.73
C ASN A 40 4.11 15.41 -3.87
N ASP A 41 3.59 14.21 -4.07
CA ASP A 41 2.50 13.65 -3.26
C ASP A 41 3.05 12.65 -2.23
N PRO A 42 2.94 12.94 -0.92
CA PRO A 42 3.44 12.03 0.10
C PRO A 42 2.76 10.65 0.08
N GLY A 43 1.47 10.56 -0.26
CA GLY A 43 0.73 9.29 -0.37
C GLY A 43 1.29 8.42 -1.50
N LYS A 44 1.36 8.99 -2.71
CA LYS A 44 1.91 8.31 -3.89
C LYS A 44 3.38 7.93 -3.71
N LYS A 45 4.17 8.77 -3.05
CA LYS A 45 5.54 8.43 -2.68
C LYS A 45 5.59 7.23 -1.72
N GLY A 46 4.63 7.16 -0.80
CA GLY A 46 4.45 6.04 0.11
C GLY A 46 4.26 4.72 -0.65
N GLU A 47 3.27 4.69 -1.53
CA GLU A 47 2.93 3.56 -2.40
C GLU A 47 4.11 3.14 -3.30
N TYR A 48 4.75 4.10 -3.97
CA TYR A 48 5.94 3.85 -4.80
C TYR A 48 7.05 3.11 -4.04
N LEU A 49 7.32 3.55 -2.80
CA LEU A 49 8.37 2.95 -1.99
C LEU A 49 8.01 1.54 -1.50
N ILE A 50 6.72 1.26 -1.27
CA ILE A 50 6.24 -0.10 -0.97
C ILE A 50 6.36 -0.95 -2.23
N TYR A 51 5.81 -0.51 -3.36
CA TYR A 51 5.84 -1.21 -4.65
C TYR A 51 7.27 -1.62 -5.03
N THR A 52 8.21 -0.69 -5.02
CA THR A 52 9.61 -0.98 -5.38
C THR A 52 10.34 -1.84 -4.35
N SER A 53 9.84 -1.93 -3.11
CA SER A 53 10.34 -2.92 -2.15
C SER A 53 9.87 -4.32 -2.50
N LEU A 54 8.61 -4.46 -2.93
CA LEU A 54 8.03 -5.73 -3.32
C LEU A 54 8.57 -6.22 -4.66
N GLU A 55 8.72 -5.34 -5.64
CA GLU A 55 9.24 -5.66 -6.98
C GLU A 55 10.64 -6.30 -6.96
N ARG A 56 11.41 -6.03 -5.89
CA ARG A 56 12.77 -6.57 -5.71
C ARG A 56 12.80 -7.91 -4.98
N LEU A 57 11.66 -8.45 -4.57
CA LEU A 57 11.59 -9.75 -3.91
C LEU A 57 11.91 -10.86 -4.90
N ASP A 58 12.59 -11.89 -4.42
CA ASP A 58 12.77 -13.13 -5.17
C ASP A 58 11.45 -13.91 -5.26
N GLY A 59 11.35 -14.78 -6.27
CA GLY A 59 10.19 -15.62 -6.49
C GLY A 59 9.13 -15.02 -7.42
N GLN A 60 8.20 -15.85 -7.86
CA GLN A 60 7.16 -15.45 -8.80
C GLN A 60 6.03 -14.74 -8.05
N HIS A 61 5.92 -13.44 -8.28
CA HIS A 61 4.83 -12.62 -7.76
C HIS A 61 4.38 -11.57 -8.78
N LYS A 62 3.16 -11.06 -8.61
CA LYS A 62 2.57 -9.99 -9.43
C LYS A 62 2.13 -8.84 -8.54
N LEU A 63 2.23 -7.63 -9.05
CA LEU A 63 1.89 -6.40 -8.34
C LEU A 63 0.83 -5.62 -9.11
N LEU A 64 -0.13 -5.06 -8.37
CA LEU A 64 -1.16 -4.15 -8.87
C LEU A 64 -1.26 -2.97 -7.91
N THR A 65 -1.45 -1.76 -8.44
CA THR A 65 -1.67 -0.54 -7.66
C THR A 65 -2.96 0.14 -8.06
N ASN A 66 -3.58 0.86 -7.12
CA ASN A 66 -4.76 1.69 -7.38
C ASN A 66 -5.88 0.90 -8.06
N VAL A 67 -6.26 -0.24 -7.45
CA VAL A 67 -7.31 -1.12 -7.96
C VAL A 67 -8.67 -0.63 -7.45
N TYR A 68 -9.56 -0.23 -8.36
CA TYR A 68 -10.89 0.28 -8.04
C TYR A 68 -11.95 -0.81 -8.24
N LEU A 69 -12.24 -1.57 -7.19
CA LEU A 69 -13.26 -2.62 -7.26
C LEU A 69 -14.67 -2.06 -6.99
N PRO A 70 -15.67 -2.44 -7.79
CA PRO A 70 -17.05 -2.06 -7.53
C PRO A 70 -17.57 -2.72 -6.25
N LYS A 71 -18.35 -1.96 -5.47
CA LYS A 71 -19.13 -2.44 -4.33
C LYS A 71 -20.57 -2.71 -4.77
N GLY A 72 -21.27 -3.54 -4.01
CA GLY A 72 -22.69 -3.83 -4.24
C GLY A 72 -23.63 -2.63 -4.08
N ASP A 73 -23.15 -1.52 -3.50
CA ASP A 73 -23.90 -0.26 -3.33
C ASP A 73 -23.70 0.75 -4.49
N GLY A 74 -23.03 0.34 -5.56
CA GLY A 74 -22.74 1.19 -6.73
C GLY A 74 -21.54 2.13 -6.56
N THR A 75 -20.86 2.12 -5.39
CA THR A 75 -19.62 2.87 -5.18
C THR A 75 -18.38 1.99 -5.47
N THR A 76 -17.18 2.56 -5.48
CA THR A 76 -15.92 1.80 -5.65
C THR A 76 -15.07 1.81 -4.37
N ALA A 77 -14.34 0.73 -4.12
CA ALA A 77 -13.28 0.67 -3.12
C ALA A 77 -11.94 0.78 -3.85
N GLU A 78 -11.08 1.67 -3.38
CA GLU A 78 -9.71 1.81 -3.87
C GLU A 78 -8.79 0.99 -2.97
N ILE A 79 -8.01 0.10 -3.59
CA ILE A 79 -7.00 -0.71 -2.92
C ILE A 79 -5.63 -0.22 -3.39
N ASP A 80 -4.85 0.34 -2.47
CA ASP A 80 -3.57 1.01 -2.76
C ASP A 80 -2.61 0.09 -3.53
N LEU A 81 -2.40 -1.13 -3.01
CA LEU A 81 -1.44 -2.09 -3.57
C LEU A 81 -1.84 -3.53 -3.22
N ILE A 82 -1.72 -4.42 -4.21
CA ILE A 82 -1.94 -5.86 -4.07
C ILE A 82 -0.69 -6.58 -4.58
N MET A 83 -0.20 -7.55 -3.82
CA MET A 83 0.76 -8.54 -4.30
C MET A 83 0.09 -9.91 -4.34
N ILE A 84 0.28 -10.64 -5.44
CA ILE A 84 -0.20 -11.99 -5.63
C ILE A 84 1.04 -12.89 -5.76
N SER A 85 1.20 -13.85 -4.86
CA SER A 85 2.29 -14.84 -4.87
C SER A 85 1.74 -16.25 -4.66
N GLU A 86 2.61 -17.25 -4.71
CA GLU A 86 2.22 -18.65 -4.50
C GLU A 86 1.65 -18.92 -3.10
N THR A 87 2.01 -18.14 -2.09
CA THR A 87 1.54 -18.29 -0.70
C THR A 87 0.23 -17.54 -0.43
N GLY A 88 -0.23 -16.67 -1.34
CA GLY A 88 -1.50 -15.98 -1.21
C GLY A 88 -1.56 -14.57 -1.84
N ILE A 89 -2.59 -13.82 -1.44
CA ILE A 89 -2.87 -12.45 -1.86
C ILE A 89 -2.62 -11.52 -0.67
N TYR A 90 -1.64 -10.64 -0.82
CA TYR A 90 -1.23 -9.67 0.18
C TYR A 90 -1.80 -8.31 -0.20
N VAL A 91 -2.63 -7.75 0.68
CA VAL A 91 -3.32 -6.47 0.47
C VAL A 91 -2.67 -5.43 1.37
N PHE A 92 -2.12 -4.38 0.78
CA PHE A 92 -1.35 -3.36 1.48
C PHE A 92 -2.15 -2.07 1.61
N GLU A 93 -2.17 -1.52 2.83
CA GLU A 93 -2.70 -0.19 3.13
C GLU A 93 -1.53 0.73 3.50
N SER A 94 -1.30 1.77 2.72
CA SER A 94 -0.16 2.68 2.84
C SER A 94 -0.54 3.91 3.68
N LYS A 95 0.06 4.05 4.88
CA LYS A 95 -0.15 5.21 5.76
C LYS A 95 1.11 6.06 5.86
N ASN A 96 1.13 7.18 5.14
CA ASN A 96 2.22 8.13 5.24
C ASN A 96 2.01 9.15 6.38
N TYR A 97 1.95 8.68 7.63
CA TYR A 97 1.86 9.54 8.82
C TYR A 97 3.21 9.82 9.48
N SER A 98 3.23 10.84 10.34
CA SER A 98 4.37 11.19 11.20
C SER A 98 3.98 11.23 12.68
N GLY A 99 4.96 11.37 13.58
CA GLY A 99 4.73 11.44 15.02
C GLY A 99 4.59 10.07 15.68
N TRP A 100 3.74 9.94 16.68
CA TRP A 100 3.50 8.67 17.39
C TRP A 100 2.13 8.12 17.08
N ILE A 101 2.07 6.84 16.73
CA ILE A 101 0.82 6.15 16.42
C ILE A 101 0.48 5.16 17.53
N PHE A 102 -0.77 5.22 17.97
CA PHE A 102 -1.36 4.34 18.97
C PHE A 102 -2.60 3.70 18.37
N GLY A 103 -2.70 2.38 18.49
CA GLY A 103 -3.72 1.62 17.79
C GLY A 103 -4.05 0.32 18.51
N ASP A 104 -5.33 -0.01 18.46
CA ASP A 104 -5.85 -1.31 18.85
C ASP A 104 -6.76 -1.79 17.72
N GLU A 105 -6.51 -3.01 17.25
CA GLU A 105 -7.29 -3.67 16.21
C GLU A 105 -8.79 -3.67 16.50
N ASN A 106 -9.22 -3.71 17.76
CA ASN A 106 -10.62 -3.78 18.14
C ASN A 106 -11.30 -2.40 18.26
N THR A 107 -10.58 -1.31 17.99
CA THR A 107 -11.12 0.05 18.11
C THR A 107 -11.37 0.66 16.74
N LYS A 108 -12.47 1.41 16.58
CA LYS A 108 -12.85 2.04 15.31
C LYS A 108 -11.85 3.09 14.81
N PHE A 109 -11.18 3.78 15.73
CA PHE A 109 -10.27 4.87 15.41
C PHE A 109 -8.96 4.73 16.18
N TRP A 110 -7.85 4.93 15.49
CA TRP A 110 -6.52 5.03 16.07
C TRP A 110 -6.17 6.48 16.36
N THR A 111 -5.10 6.70 17.12
CA THR A 111 -4.65 8.03 17.53
C THR A 111 -3.25 8.30 16.99
N GLN A 112 -3.11 9.40 16.28
CA GLN A 112 -1.84 10.04 15.98
C GLN A 112 -1.58 11.14 17.02
N SER A 113 -0.36 11.23 17.54
CA SER A 113 0.03 12.31 18.44
C SER A 113 1.40 12.88 18.06
N PHE A 114 1.61 14.16 18.37
CA PHE A 114 2.84 14.86 18.11
C PHE A 114 3.51 15.32 19.40
N GLN A 115 4.81 15.60 19.35
CA GLN A 115 5.57 16.15 20.49
C GLN A 115 4.98 17.46 21.03
N SER A 116 4.29 18.22 20.18
CA SER A 116 3.55 19.43 20.56
C SER A 116 2.30 19.16 21.40
N GLY A 117 1.95 17.89 21.67
CA GLY A 117 0.75 17.48 22.39
C GLY A 117 -0.52 17.39 21.53
N LYS A 118 -0.48 17.87 20.28
CA LYS A 118 -1.61 17.74 19.34
C LYS A 118 -1.91 16.27 19.07
N LYS A 119 -3.20 15.91 19.09
CA LYS A 119 -3.70 14.56 18.82
C LYS A 119 -4.78 14.60 17.75
N PHE A 120 -4.73 13.63 16.86
CA PHE A 120 -5.73 13.43 15.81
C PHE A 120 -6.18 11.98 15.81
N ARG A 121 -7.46 11.77 15.53
CA ARG A 121 -8.01 10.42 15.34
C ARG A 121 -8.13 10.15 13.85
N PHE A 122 -7.84 8.92 13.44
CA PHE A 122 -8.03 8.46 12.08
C PHE A 122 -8.68 7.07 12.11
N TYR A 123 -9.41 6.74 11.05
CA TYR A 123 -10.10 5.46 10.96
C TYR A 123 -9.09 4.31 11.01
N ASN A 124 -9.46 3.23 11.70
CA ASN A 124 -8.56 2.08 11.88
C ASN A 124 -8.19 1.47 10.51
N PRO A 125 -6.90 1.47 10.14
CA PRO A 125 -6.46 0.98 8.84
C PRO A 125 -6.63 -0.54 8.69
N ILE A 126 -6.60 -1.30 9.79
CA ILE A 126 -6.93 -2.75 9.76
C ILE A 126 -8.37 -2.94 9.31
N TRP A 127 -9.30 -2.11 9.81
CA TRP A 127 -10.71 -2.21 9.41
C TRP A 127 -10.95 -1.72 7.98
N GLN A 128 -10.14 -0.79 7.50
CA GLN A 128 -10.18 -0.35 6.09
C GLN A 128 -9.75 -1.51 5.20
N ASN A 129 -8.58 -2.09 5.48
CA ASN A 129 -8.03 -3.18 4.69
C ASN A 129 -8.85 -4.48 4.78
N LYS A 130 -9.49 -4.75 5.92
CA LYS A 130 -10.44 -5.86 6.07
C LYS A 130 -11.64 -5.72 5.12
N LYS A 131 -12.12 -4.50 4.88
CA LYS A 131 -13.19 -4.24 3.88
C LYS A 131 -12.68 -4.50 2.46
N HIS A 132 -11.45 -4.07 2.15
CA HIS A 132 -10.82 -4.35 0.85
C HIS A 132 -10.70 -5.86 0.60
N ILE A 133 -10.19 -6.61 1.58
CA ILE A 133 -10.10 -8.07 1.52
C ILE A 133 -11.48 -8.70 1.35
N SER A 134 -12.49 -8.26 2.08
CA SER A 134 -13.85 -8.79 1.93
C SER A 134 -14.42 -8.57 0.51
N ILE A 135 -14.13 -7.43 -0.11
CA ILE A 135 -14.53 -7.16 -1.50
C ILE A 135 -13.77 -8.08 -2.46
N LEU A 136 -12.46 -8.25 -2.28
CA LEU A 136 -11.65 -9.17 -3.07
C LEU A 136 -12.10 -10.62 -2.94
N GLN A 137 -12.42 -11.08 -1.72
CA GLN A 137 -12.94 -12.42 -1.47
C GLN A 137 -14.22 -12.68 -2.26
N ASN A 138 -15.16 -11.75 -2.20
CA ASN A 138 -16.43 -11.86 -2.93
C ASN A 138 -16.21 -11.79 -4.44
N HIS A 139 -15.30 -10.92 -4.91
CA HIS A 139 -15.00 -10.75 -6.34
C HIS A 139 -14.30 -11.97 -6.95
N LEU A 140 -13.35 -12.56 -6.23
CA LEU A 140 -12.53 -13.67 -6.70
C LEU A 140 -13.10 -15.05 -6.34
N GLY A 141 -14.06 -15.13 -5.42
CA GLY A 141 -14.60 -16.39 -4.90
C GLY A 141 -13.60 -17.18 -4.05
N LEU A 142 -12.69 -16.50 -3.35
CA LEU A 142 -11.60 -17.12 -2.57
C LEU A 142 -11.84 -17.00 -1.05
N GLY A 143 -11.42 -18.02 -0.31
CA GLY A 143 -11.51 -18.06 1.16
C GLY A 143 -10.54 -17.13 1.89
N SER A 144 -10.77 -16.83 3.16
CA SER A 144 -9.92 -15.91 3.95
C SER A 144 -8.48 -16.39 4.13
N GLU A 145 -8.25 -17.70 4.08
CA GLU A 145 -6.97 -18.34 4.31
C GLU A 145 -5.89 -17.95 3.29
N VAL A 146 -6.29 -17.50 2.09
CA VAL A 146 -5.35 -17.03 1.05
C VAL A 146 -5.00 -15.55 1.19
N PHE A 147 -5.72 -14.77 2.01
CA PHE A 147 -5.50 -13.33 2.12
C PHE A 147 -4.63 -12.98 3.32
N ARG A 148 -3.79 -11.94 3.15
CA ARG A 148 -2.98 -11.34 4.21
C ARG A 148 -3.15 -9.83 4.19
N SER A 149 -3.29 -9.23 5.37
CA SER A 149 -3.48 -7.78 5.53
C SER A 149 -2.21 -7.11 6.03
N TYR A 150 -1.64 -6.22 5.24
CA TYR A 150 -0.42 -5.48 5.60
C TYR A 150 -0.73 -3.99 5.74
N ILE A 151 -0.58 -3.46 6.94
CA ILE A 151 -0.70 -2.02 7.20
C ILE A 151 0.70 -1.43 7.33
N ILE A 152 1.07 -0.60 6.36
CA ILE A 152 2.44 -0.11 6.22
C ILE A 152 2.50 1.38 6.55
N PHE A 153 3.23 1.73 7.60
CA PHE A 153 3.46 3.11 8.00
C PHE A 153 4.81 3.63 7.49
N SER A 154 4.89 4.92 7.17
CA SER A 154 6.19 5.54 6.88
C SER A 154 7.10 5.58 8.11
N GLU A 155 8.41 5.70 7.91
CA GLU A 155 9.40 5.84 8.98
C GLU A 155 9.34 7.22 9.68
N ARG A 156 8.48 8.13 9.20
CA ARG A 156 8.26 9.43 9.84
C ARG A 156 7.43 9.32 11.12
N CYS A 157 6.83 8.17 11.37
CA CYS A 157 6.16 7.88 12.62
C CYS A 157 6.74 6.67 13.35
N GLU A 158 6.60 6.68 14.66
CA GLU A 158 6.91 5.55 15.53
C GLU A 158 5.61 4.89 15.99
N LEU A 159 5.50 3.58 15.79
CA LEU A 159 4.39 2.78 16.32
C LEU A 159 4.67 2.52 17.81
N LYS A 160 3.83 3.07 18.69
CA LYS A 160 4.04 3.01 20.16
C LYS A 160 3.31 1.81 20.77
N LYS A 161 2.03 1.99 21.14
CA LYS A 161 1.19 0.92 21.70
C LYS A 161 0.34 0.37 20.58
N MET A 162 0.70 -0.80 20.08
CA MET A 162 0.05 -1.44 18.95
C MET A 162 -0.46 -2.83 19.37
N PHE A 163 -1.79 -2.98 19.42
CA PHE A 163 -2.44 -4.23 19.81
C PHE A 163 -3.08 -4.88 18.58
N VAL A 164 -2.33 -5.80 17.96
CA VAL A 164 -2.76 -6.60 16.80
C VAL A 164 -2.84 -8.05 17.25
N ARG A 165 -4.01 -8.67 17.08
CA ARG A 165 -4.33 -10.00 17.60
C ARG A 165 -4.58 -11.00 16.47
N SER A 166 -5.07 -10.54 15.32
CA SER A 166 -5.23 -11.38 14.13
C SER A 166 -3.88 -11.82 13.54
N PRO A 167 -3.63 -13.14 13.37
CA PRO A 167 -2.37 -13.65 12.83
C PRO A 167 -2.15 -13.29 11.34
N GLU A 168 -3.21 -13.08 10.57
CA GLU A 168 -3.18 -12.68 9.16
C GLU A 168 -2.94 -11.19 8.94
N VAL A 169 -2.87 -10.41 10.03
CA VAL A 169 -2.69 -8.96 10.00
C VAL A 169 -1.29 -8.60 10.50
N LYS A 170 -0.53 -7.89 9.68
CA LYS A 170 0.73 -7.27 10.08
C LYS A 170 0.64 -5.74 10.03
N VAL A 171 1.15 -5.09 11.07
CA VAL A 171 1.26 -3.63 11.17
C VAL A 171 2.72 -3.28 11.43
N MET A 172 3.34 -2.50 10.55
CA MET A 172 4.77 -2.21 10.64
C MET A 172 5.14 -0.88 9.99
N ASN A 173 6.34 -0.38 10.29
CA ASN A 173 6.97 0.63 9.47
C ASN A 173 7.54 0.00 8.19
N ARG A 174 7.56 0.74 7.09
CA ARG A 174 7.94 0.28 5.76
C ARG A 174 9.36 -0.29 5.68
N ASN A 175 10.31 0.20 6.48
CA ASN A 175 11.67 -0.36 6.55
C ASN A 175 11.72 -1.83 6.99
N MET A 176 10.67 -2.36 7.63
CA MET A 176 10.55 -3.77 8.01
C MET A 176 9.94 -4.65 6.93
N LEU A 177 9.35 -4.06 5.87
CA LEU A 177 8.52 -4.75 4.90
C LEU A 177 9.21 -5.93 4.22
N SER A 178 10.38 -5.72 3.60
CA SER A 178 11.08 -6.78 2.85
C SER A 178 11.37 -8.00 3.73
N ARG A 179 11.89 -7.79 4.94
CA ARG A 179 12.15 -8.89 5.88
C ARG A 179 10.86 -9.64 6.24
N GLU A 180 9.80 -8.92 6.57
CA GLU A 180 8.56 -9.52 7.04
C GLU A 180 7.78 -10.25 5.95
N ILE A 181 7.90 -9.81 4.69
CA ILE A 181 7.26 -10.50 3.57
C ILE A 181 8.09 -11.68 3.08
N GLU A 182 9.42 -11.57 3.03
CA GLU A 182 10.30 -12.70 2.76
C GLU A 182 10.09 -13.82 3.79
N HIS A 183 9.96 -13.49 5.07
CA HIS A 183 9.64 -14.47 6.10
C HIS A 183 8.32 -15.20 5.80
N ASP A 184 7.27 -14.48 5.41
CA ASP A 184 5.96 -15.08 5.12
C ASP A 184 5.99 -15.92 3.84
N LEU A 185 6.66 -15.44 2.79
CA LEU A 185 6.85 -16.19 1.53
C LEU A 185 7.58 -17.53 1.78
N ASN A 186 8.52 -17.56 2.72
CA ASN A 186 9.30 -18.77 3.03
C ASN A 186 8.66 -19.69 4.07
N SER A 187 7.71 -19.20 4.89
CA SER A 187 7.14 -19.96 6.02
C SER A 187 5.69 -20.40 5.80
N LEU A 188 4.95 -19.73 4.92
CA LEU A 188 3.56 -20.06 4.65
C LEU A 188 3.45 -21.17 3.59
N ALA A 189 2.42 -21.99 3.72
CA ALA A 189 2.11 -23.01 2.73
C ALA A 189 1.75 -22.38 1.37
N ILE A 190 2.18 -23.01 0.28
CA ILE A 190 1.74 -22.69 -1.07
C ILE A 190 0.21 -22.89 -1.16
N ARG A 191 -0.49 -21.88 -1.67
CA ARG A 191 -1.95 -21.82 -1.85
C ARG A 191 -2.38 -21.56 -3.29
N LEU A 192 -1.52 -20.98 -4.12
CA LEU A 192 -1.82 -20.57 -5.48
C LEU A 192 -0.77 -21.13 -6.44
N SER A 193 -1.23 -21.74 -7.52
CA SER A 193 -0.40 -22.11 -8.66
C SER A 193 -0.04 -20.90 -9.52
N ILE A 194 0.99 -21.03 -10.36
CA ILE A 194 1.36 -19.98 -11.31
C ILE A 194 0.22 -19.60 -12.28
N LEU A 195 -0.65 -20.56 -12.62
CA LEU A 195 -1.82 -20.31 -13.46
C LEU A 195 -2.84 -19.43 -12.71
N GLU A 196 -3.13 -19.75 -11.46
CA GLU A 196 -4.05 -18.97 -10.61
C GLU A 196 -3.50 -17.56 -10.36
N ILE A 197 -2.19 -17.41 -10.10
CA ILE A 197 -1.55 -16.10 -9.95
C ILE A 197 -1.79 -15.24 -11.20
N ASN A 198 -1.57 -15.79 -12.39
CA ASN A 198 -1.77 -15.07 -13.64
C ASN A 198 -3.25 -14.76 -13.92
N GLN A 199 -4.16 -15.69 -13.60
CA GLN A 199 -5.60 -15.48 -13.75
C GLN A 199 -6.10 -14.37 -12.84
N ILE A 200 -5.74 -14.40 -11.55
CA ILE A 200 -6.11 -13.37 -10.57
C ILE A 200 -5.54 -12.02 -10.99
N HIS A 201 -4.28 -11.98 -11.43
CA HIS A 201 -3.66 -10.74 -11.89
C HIS A 201 -4.39 -10.16 -13.11
N ASN A 202 -4.68 -10.99 -14.11
CA ASN A 202 -5.39 -10.56 -15.32
C ASN A 202 -6.83 -10.12 -15.04
N GLU A 203 -7.48 -10.73 -14.07
CA GLU A 203 -8.81 -10.34 -13.60
C GLU A 203 -8.79 -8.96 -12.96
N LEU A 204 -7.90 -8.76 -11.98
CA LEU A 204 -7.81 -7.53 -11.20
C LEU A 204 -7.20 -6.35 -11.96
N SER A 205 -6.33 -6.60 -12.95
CA SER A 205 -5.71 -5.54 -13.77
C SER A 205 -6.73 -4.73 -14.56
N ARG A 206 -7.91 -5.29 -14.84
CA ARG A 206 -9.04 -4.60 -15.49
C ARG A 206 -9.61 -3.44 -14.65
N TYR A 207 -9.33 -3.45 -13.35
CA TYR A 207 -9.76 -2.44 -12.39
C TYR A 207 -8.62 -1.50 -11.94
N ALA A 208 -7.40 -1.71 -12.45
CA ALA A 208 -6.28 -0.81 -12.25
C ALA A 208 -6.32 0.33 -13.28
N LEU A 209 -5.49 1.36 -13.08
CA LEU A 209 -5.36 2.51 -14.00
C LEU A 209 -6.71 3.19 -14.35
N ALA A 210 -7.61 3.27 -13.38
CA ALA A 210 -8.93 3.86 -13.57
C ALA A 210 -8.85 5.30 -14.10
N ASP A 211 -9.84 5.69 -14.91
CA ASP A 211 -9.92 7.02 -15.49
C ASP A 211 -10.20 8.11 -14.44
N ALA A 212 -10.02 9.38 -14.84
CA ALA A 212 -10.21 10.50 -13.93
C ALA A 212 -11.64 10.58 -13.37
N ALA A 213 -12.64 10.16 -14.14
CA ALA A 213 -14.04 10.16 -13.73
C ALA A 213 -14.30 9.15 -12.59
N THR A 214 -13.77 7.93 -12.71
CA THR A 214 -13.85 6.89 -11.69
C THR A 214 -13.14 7.32 -10.41
N LYS A 215 -11.95 7.91 -10.53
CA LYS A 215 -11.19 8.45 -9.40
C LYS A 215 -11.97 9.56 -8.68
N GLN A 216 -12.57 10.49 -9.44
CA GLN A 216 -13.36 11.58 -8.88
C GLN A 216 -14.63 11.07 -8.18
N ALA A 217 -15.36 10.14 -8.81
CA ALA A 217 -16.55 9.52 -8.21
C ALA A 217 -16.22 8.79 -6.89
N HIS A 218 -15.05 8.14 -6.81
CA HIS A 218 -14.55 7.55 -5.58
C HIS A 218 -14.35 8.58 -4.47
N ILE A 219 -13.64 9.69 -4.78
CA ILE A 219 -13.38 10.77 -3.83
C ILE A 219 -14.68 11.38 -3.30
N ASP A 220 -15.66 11.61 -4.16
CA ASP A 220 -16.94 12.22 -3.80
C ASP A 220 -17.77 11.29 -2.89
N ALA A 221 -17.77 9.97 -3.18
CA ALA A 221 -18.40 8.98 -2.32
C ALA A 221 -17.74 8.88 -0.92
N MET A 222 -16.43 9.10 -0.83
CA MET A 222 -15.70 9.10 0.45
C MET A 222 -15.99 10.37 1.28
N LYS A 223 -16.09 11.54 0.64
CA LYS A 223 -16.43 12.79 1.31
C LYS A 223 -17.84 12.78 1.90
N TRP A 224 -18.80 12.17 1.21
CA TRP A 224 -20.18 12.09 1.69
C TRP A 224 -20.36 11.21 2.94
N ARG A 225 -19.38 10.35 3.26
CA ARG A 225 -19.42 9.39 4.38
C ARG A 225 -18.71 9.85 5.65
N ASN A 226 -18.00 10.98 5.61
CA ASN A 226 -17.31 11.60 6.75
C ASN A 226 -18.08 12.81 7.27
#